data_AF-T1DCL4-F1
#
_entry.id   AF-T1DCL4-F1
#
_cell.length_a   1.000
_cell.length_b   1.000
_cell.length_c   1.000
_cell.angle_alpha   90.00
_cell.angle_beta   90.00
_cell.angle_gamma   90.00
#
_symmetry.space_group_name_H-M   'P 1'
#
loop_
_entity.id
_entity.type
_entity.pdbx_description
1 polymer ?
#
loop_
_entity_poly.entity_id
_entity_poly.type
_entity_poly.pdbx_seq_one_letter_code
_entity_poly.pdbx_strand_id
1 'polypeptide(L)'
;MRDALLQIGQVLTVLLAAPLLQGFILRYEERVQRATGPSLLQPWRDLIKLFGKQTVLPDSASWIFIVAPFVAFTAMLTVPILIPVLT
;
A
#
# COMPACT_ATOMS: atom_id res chain seq x y z
N MET A 1 15.07 17.18 -15.59
CA MET A 1 14.85 15.74 -15.91
C MET A 1 15.34 14.83 -14.79
N ARG A 2 16.59 14.99 -14.31
CA ARG A 2 17.12 14.21 -13.18
C ARG A 2 16.25 14.27 -11.92
N ASP A 3 15.81 15.46 -11.52
CA ASP A 3 15.04 15.63 -10.27
C ASP A 3 13.65 15.00 -10.34
N ALA A 4 12.99 15.09 -11.51
CA ALA A 4 11.73 14.40 -11.77
C ALA A 4 11.90 12.86 -11.70
N LEU A 5 13.00 12.33 -12.25
CA LEU A 5 13.31 10.89 -12.16
C LEU A 5 13.55 10.45 -10.70
N LEU A 6 14.25 11.26 -9.91
CA LEU A 6 14.46 10.98 -8.49
C LEU A 6 13.15 11.01 -7.70
N GLN A 7 12.28 11.97 -7.99
CA GLN A 7 10.98 12.09 -7.34
C GLN A 7 10.04 10.91 -7.70
N ILE A 8 10.00 10.52 -8.97
CA ILE A 8 9.27 9.32 -9.40
C ILE A 8 9.84 8.08 -8.73
N GLY A 9 11.17 7.95 -8.71
CA GLY A 9 11.87 6.86 -8.04
C GLY A 9 11.51 6.77 -6.57
N GLN A 10 11.46 7.90 -5.86
CA GLN A 10 11.10 7.98 -4.44
C GLN A 10 9.69 7.46 -4.16
N VAL A 11 8.71 7.93 -4.92
CA VAL A 11 7.32 7.48 -4.77
C VAL A 11 7.20 5.99 -5.10
N LEU A 12 7.84 5.51 -6.17
CA LEU A 12 7.85 4.10 -6.54
C LEU A 12 8.50 3.23 -5.46
N THR A 13 9.64 3.65 -4.91
CA THR A 13 10.31 2.91 -3.84
C THR A 13 9.41 2.77 -2.63
N VAL A 14 8.73 3.83 -2.20
CA VAL A 14 7.80 3.76 -1.06
C VAL A 14 6.61 2.86 -1.36
N LEU A 15 6.00 2.99 -2.55
CA LEU A 15 4.88 2.14 -2.97
C LEU A 15 5.25 0.66 -3.02
N LEU A 16 6.46 0.33 -3.48
CA LEU A 16 6.91 -1.06 -3.57
C LEU A 16 7.43 -1.60 -2.23
N ALA A 17 8.06 -0.76 -1.41
CA ALA A 17 8.59 -1.18 -0.12
C ALA A 17 7.48 -1.34 0.95
N ALA A 18 6.42 -0.54 0.89
CA ALA A 18 5.37 -0.54 1.91
C ALA A 18 4.71 -1.93 2.12
N PRO A 19 4.28 -2.69 1.08
CA PRO A 19 3.72 -4.03 1.28
C PRO A 19 4.73 -5.03 1.84
N LEU A 20 6.02 -4.89 1.52
CA LEU A 20 7.08 -5.74 2.10
C LEU A 20 7.25 -5.46 3.58
N LEU A 21 7.26 -4.19 3.97
CA LEU A 21 7.36 -3.79 5.37
C LEU A 21 6.14 -4.27 6.16
N GLN A 22 4.93 -4.18 5.58
CA GLN A 22 3.73 -4.73 6.20
C GLN A 22 3.84 -6.24 6.41
N GLY A 23 4.34 -6.98 5.41
CA GLY A 23 4.56 -8.42 5.52
C GLY A 23 5.59 -8.78 6.58
N PHE A 24 6.61 -7.93 6.77
CA PHE A 24 7.60 -8.07 7.83
C PHE A 24 6.95 -7.87 9.20
N ILE A 25 6.21 -6.77 9.39
CA ILE A 25 5.51 -6.48 10.65
C ILE A 25 4.60 -7.65 11.04
N LEU A 26 3.70 -8.06 10.15
CA LEU A 26 2.77 -9.16 10.42
C LEU A 26 3.47 -10.48 10.75
N ARG A 27 4.56 -10.82 10.04
CA ARG A 27 5.34 -12.03 10.34
C ARG A 27 5.88 -12.00 11.77
N TYR A 28 6.42 -10.85 12.19
CA TYR A 28 7.08 -10.73 13.49
C TYR A 28 6.08 -10.61 14.64
N GLU A 29 4.96 -9.91 14.45
CA GLU A 29 3.84 -9.89 15.40
C GLU A 29 3.34 -11.32 15.69
N GLU A 30 3.15 -12.13 14.66
CA GLU A 30 2.71 -13.51 14.79
C GLU A 30 3.74 -14.40 15.50
N ARG A 31 5.04 -14.20 15.21
CA ARG A 31 6.11 -14.91 15.92
C ARG A 31 6.17 -14.58 17.40
N VAL A 32 5.92 -13.33 17.79
CA VAL A 32 5.80 -12.92 19.20
C VAL A 32 4.63 -13.64 19.86
N GLN A 33 3.53 -13.86 19.12
CA GLN A 33 2.38 -14.64 19.56
C GLN A 33 2.58 -16.18 19.47
N ARG A 34 3.80 -16.64 19.21
CA ARG A 34 4.17 -18.06 19.02
C ARG A 34 3.47 -18.75 17.84
N ALA A 35 3.05 -17.98 16.84
CA ALA A 35 2.55 -18.47 15.56
C ALA A 35 3.63 -18.37 14.46
N THR A 36 3.42 -19.07 13.34
CA THR A 36 4.37 -19.03 12.19
C THR A 36 4.23 -17.74 11.38
N GLY A 37 3.03 -17.17 11.36
CA GLY A 37 2.69 -15.97 10.61
C GLY A 37 2.67 -16.16 9.08
N PRO A 38 2.18 -15.14 8.35
CA PRO A 38 2.09 -15.15 6.90
C PRO A 38 3.47 -14.99 6.24
N SER A 39 3.57 -15.37 4.97
CA SER A 39 4.79 -15.16 4.18
C SER A 39 5.10 -13.65 3.98
N LEU A 40 6.37 -13.30 3.75
CA LEU A 40 6.78 -11.89 3.61
C LEU A 40 6.12 -11.21 2.40
N LEU A 41 5.97 -11.96 1.31
CA LEU A 41 5.34 -11.51 0.07
C LEU A 41 3.81 -11.70 0.07
N GLN A 42 3.22 -12.01 1.23
CA GLN A 42 1.77 -12.19 1.34
C GLN A 42 1.01 -10.91 0.94
N PRO A 43 1.37 -9.70 1.42
CA PRO A 43 0.63 -8.49 1.08
C PRO A 43 0.64 -8.17 -0.42
N TRP A 44 1.74 -8.48 -1.11
CA TRP A 44 1.81 -8.37 -2.56
C TRP A 44 0.83 -9.30 -3.28
N ARG A 45 0.76 -10.56 -2.86
CA ARG A 45 -0.18 -11.53 -3.42
C ARG A 45 -1.63 -11.14 -3.14
N ASP A 46 -1.89 -10.59 -1.95
CA ASP A 46 -3.22 -10.14 -1.56
C ASP A 46 -3.66 -8.93 -2.39
N LEU A 47 -2.79 -7.95 -2.64
CA LEU A 47 -3.10 -6.83 -3.55
C LEU A 47 -3.48 -7.33 -4.95
N ILE A 48 -2.64 -8.18 -5.55
CA ILE A 48 -2.92 -8.75 -6.90
C ILE A 48 -4.27 -9.49 -6.90
N LYS A 49 -4.54 -10.28 -5.85
CA LYS A 49 -5.80 -10.99 -5.68
C LYS A 49 -6.99 -10.05 -5.53
N LEU A 50 -6.86 -8.96 -4.78
CA LEU A 50 -7.94 -8.01 -4.54
C LEU A 50 -8.26 -7.18 -5.78
N PHE A 51 -7.25 -6.74 -6.54
CA PHE A 51 -7.47 -6.04 -7.81
C PHE A 51 -8.14 -6.93 -8.87
N GLY A 52 -7.97 -8.24 -8.79
CA GLY A 52 -8.67 -9.20 -9.65
C GLY A 52 -10.11 -9.51 -9.23
N LYS A 53 -10.60 -9.00 -8.09
CA LYS A 53 -11.96 -9.26 -7.61
C LYS A 53 -12.93 -8.20 -8.10
N GLN A 54 -14.18 -8.62 -8.29
CA GLN A 54 -15.29 -7.71 -8.57
C GLN A 54 -15.57 -6.84 -7.35
N THR A 55 -15.75 -5.54 -7.58
CA THR A 55 -16.16 -4.59 -6.54
C THR A 55 -17.65 -4.72 -6.30
N VAL A 56 -18.05 -5.04 -5.06
CA VAL A 56 -19.46 -5.10 -4.67
C VAL A 56 -19.84 -3.74 -4.08
N LEU A 57 -20.76 -3.04 -4.74
CA LEU A 57 -21.34 -1.79 -4.25
C LEU A 57 -22.78 -2.03 -3.78
N PRO A 58 -23.15 -1.57 -2.57
CA PRO A 58 -24.55 -1.53 -2.15
C PRO A 58 -25.38 -0.59 -3.02
N ASP A 59 -26.65 -0.91 -3.25
CA ASP A 59 -27.57 -0.06 -4.03
C ASP A 59 -27.82 1.32 -3.38
N SER A 60 -27.68 1.40 -2.05
CA SER A 60 -27.81 2.64 -1.29
C SER A 60 -26.51 3.46 -1.21
N ALA A 61 -25.43 3.00 -1.84
CA ALA A 61 -24.13 3.65 -1.74
C ALA A 61 -24.11 5.00 -2.48
N SER A 62 -23.64 6.03 -1.78
CA SER A 62 -23.34 7.34 -2.39
C SER A 62 -22.04 7.29 -3.21
N TRP A 63 -21.87 8.21 -4.15
CA TRP A 63 -20.64 8.41 -4.92
C TRP A 63 -19.39 8.57 -4.02
N ILE A 64 -19.58 9.06 -2.78
CA ILE A 64 -18.53 9.19 -1.75
C ILE A 64 -17.88 7.83 -1.46
N PHE A 65 -18.64 6.73 -1.50
CA PHE A 65 -18.10 5.38 -1.26
C PHE A 65 -17.01 5.00 -2.26
N ILE A 66 -17.13 5.46 -3.50
CA ILE A 66 -16.15 5.21 -4.57
C ILE A 66 -14.96 6.15 -4.41
N VAL A 67 -15.19 7.44 -4.13
CA VAL A 67 -14.13 8.46 -4.13
C VAL A 67 -13.27 8.41 -2.86
N ALA A 68 -13.85 8.07 -1.70
CA ALA A 68 -13.15 8.03 -0.43
C ALA A 68 -11.82 7.24 -0.43
N PRO A 69 -11.74 5.99 -0.93
CA PRO A 69 -10.47 5.26 -0.95
C PRO A 69 -9.39 5.92 -1.82
N PHE A 70 -9.76 6.55 -2.94
CA PHE A 70 -8.81 7.29 -3.78
C PHE A 70 -8.29 8.54 -3.09
N VAL A 71 -9.15 9.29 -2.41
CA VAL A 71 -8.74 10.46 -1.62
C VAL A 71 -7.80 10.06 -0.49
N ALA A 72 -8.12 9.01 0.26
CA ALA A 72 -7.26 8.52 1.34
C ALA A 72 -5.88 8.06 0.82
N PHE A 73 -5.86 7.32 -0.30
CA PHE A 73 -4.62 6.83 -0.90
C PHE A 73 -3.74 7.98 -1.43
N THR A 74 -4.34 8.94 -2.15
CA THR A 74 -3.61 10.10 -2.68
C THR A 74 -3.10 11.03 -1.59
N ALA A 75 -3.87 11.22 -0.51
CA ALA A 75 -3.41 11.97 0.66
C ALA A 75 -2.15 11.33 1.26
N MET A 76 -2.13 10.01 1.42
CA MET A 76 -0.95 9.31 1.96
C MET A 76 0.25 9.35 1.00
N LEU A 77 0.01 9.32 -0.31
CA LEU A 77 1.06 9.49 -1.33
C LEU A 77 1.73 10.88 -1.32
N THR A 78 1.13 11.86 -0.65
CA THR A 78 1.75 13.19 -0.49
C THR A 78 2.97 13.12 0.44
N VAL A 79 3.02 12.17 1.37
CA VAL A 79 4.14 12.00 2.32
C VAL A 79 5.48 11.77 1.62
N PRO A 80 5.65 10.78 0.72
CA PRO A 80 6.90 10.59 -0.01
C PRO A 80 7.19 11.69 -1.04
N ILE A 81 6.27 12.64 -1.29
CA ILE A 81 6.57 13.82 -2.10
C ILE A 81 7.25 14.90 -1.25
N LEU A 82 6.87 15.01 0.03
CA LEU A 82 7.35 16.03 0.95
C LEU A 82 8.60 15.62 1.72
N ILE A 83 8.69 14.34 2.12
CA ILE A 83 9.80 13.82 2.91
C ILE A 83 10.77 13.09 1.97
N PRO A 84 12.04 13.49 1.90
CA PRO A 84 13.03 12.83 1.07
C PRO A 84 13.38 11.44 1.66
N VAL A 85 13.30 10.41 0.83
CA VAL A 85 13.59 9.01 1.22
C VAL A 85 14.80 8.47 0.45
N LEU A 86 15.00 8.90 -0.80
CA LEU A 86 16.10 8.45 -1.66
C LEU A 86 17.20 9.50 -1.87
N THR A 87 16.98 10.72 -1.39
CA THR A 87 17.84 11.91 -1.59
C THR A 87 18.25 12.48 -0.25
#